data_AF-A0AA89C0H7-F1
#
_entry.id   AF-A0AA89C0H7-F1
#
_cell.length_a   1.000
_cell.length_b   1.000
_cell.length_c   1.000
_cell.angle_alpha   90.00
_cell.angle_beta   90.00
_cell.angle_gamma   90.00
#
_symmetry.space_group_name_H-M   'P 1'
#
loop_
_entity.id
_entity.type
_entity.pdbx_description
1 polymer ?
#
loop_
_entity_poly.entity_id
_entity_poly.type
_entity_poly.pdbx_seq_one_letter_code
_entity_poly.pdbx_strand_id
1 'polypeptide(L)'
;MTYKDCCQAIPGLVDKYSVCFAGLEIKLSCMRLKKTRTEELSPQLIIDLCSNISKHISQITDICRSAGEKVRDEGTQDQFKLCVKSVTCAAGCLIASIKSYKSQPNERHHSRVLVFCEPVLASSQALVNFATEDDFIGNTAVLTSEARDAQKSILGACMSIVSASIQLCKTVRDLAYDMMTSHHRDKLRMCIDTVDRVSGQMADLLNKHSATDNPKKSVVVGSQKSAPGHLANLFHQRHLSDRSPESPPNDRFSEILREQSMHAKRSPDSSREHSPLNASLPLSGREDEGLNDIGASDISGSVDGSSDKDSGHSNASR
;
A
#
# COMPACT_ATOMS: atom_id res chain seq x y z
N MET A 1 21.14 -17.90 17.43
CA MET A 1 21.37 -18.45 16.07
C MET A 1 22.54 -17.71 15.41
N THR A 2 23.78 -18.09 15.71
CA THR A 2 24.97 -17.55 15.03
C THR A 2 25.67 -18.68 14.29
N TYR A 3 25.18 -19.01 13.10
CA TYR A 3 25.89 -19.91 12.20
C TYR A 3 27.22 -19.27 11.82
N LYS A 4 28.28 -20.08 11.82
CA LYS A 4 29.61 -19.62 11.39
C LYS A 4 29.55 -19.16 9.94
N ASP A 5 30.36 -18.15 9.60
CA ASP A 5 30.51 -17.62 8.24
C ASP A 5 29.20 -17.05 7.62
N CYS A 6 28.22 -16.68 8.46
CA CYS A 6 27.04 -15.92 8.07
C CYS A 6 27.19 -14.42 8.37
N CYS A 7 26.74 -13.57 7.45
CA CYS A 7 26.68 -12.12 7.63
C CYS A 7 25.24 -11.68 7.91
N GLN A 8 25.05 -10.78 8.88
CA GLN A 8 23.74 -10.22 9.20
C GLN A 8 23.20 -9.36 8.04
N ALA A 9 21.87 -9.25 7.95
CA ALA A 9 21.22 -8.32 7.04
C ALA A 9 21.52 -6.88 7.46
N ILE A 10 21.73 -5.99 6.48
CA ILE A 10 21.87 -4.55 6.72
C ILE A 10 20.51 -3.92 6.43
N PRO A 11 19.81 -3.35 7.42
CA PRO A 11 18.52 -2.72 7.20
C PRO A 11 18.67 -1.50 6.29
N GLY A 12 17.75 -1.36 5.34
CA GLY A 12 17.65 -0.17 4.49
C GLY A 12 17.13 1.07 5.24
N LEU A 13 17.03 2.17 4.50
CA LEU A 13 16.32 3.37 4.95
C LEU A 13 14.81 3.14 5.06
N VAL A 14 14.28 2.20 4.27
CA VAL A 14 12.86 1.84 4.17
C VAL A 14 12.66 0.35 4.50
N ASP A 15 11.69 0.05 5.37
CA ASP A 15 11.17 -1.32 5.47
C ASP A 15 10.25 -1.62 4.29
N LYS A 16 10.79 -2.34 3.30
CA LYS A 16 10.10 -2.79 2.09
C LYS A 16 8.77 -3.50 2.41
N TYR A 17 8.72 -4.32 3.46
CA TYR A 17 7.48 -5.03 3.81
C TYR A 17 6.39 -4.07 4.26
N SER A 18 6.68 -3.19 5.23
CA SER A 18 5.71 -2.20 5.73
C SER A 18 5.16 -1.30 4.63
N VAL A 19 6.02 -0.82 3.73
CA VAL A 19 5.62 0.10 2.66
C VAL A 19 4.79 -0.61 1.58
N CYS A 20 5.23 -1.78 1.10
CA CYS A 20 4.43 -2.57 0.15
C CYS A 20 3.07 -2.99 0.75
N PHE A 21 3.03 -3.40 2.02
CA PHE A 21 1.79 -3.81 2.69
C PHE A 21 0.80 -2.64 2.83
N ALA A 22 1.24 -1.47 3.31
CA ALA A 22 0.38 -0.31 3.43
C ALA A 22 -0.10 0.20 2.05
N GLY A 23 0.77 0.16 1.03
CA GLY A 23 0.38 0.43 -0.36
C GLY A 23 -0.69 -0.53 -0.91
N LEU A 24 -0.60 -1.81 -0.56
CA LEU A 24 -1.61 -2.82 -0.92
C LEU A 24 -2.94 -2.57 -0.21
N GLU A 25 -2.95 -2.26 1.09
CA GLU A 25 -4.17 -1.96 1.85
C GLU A 25 -4.91 -0.72 1.33
N ILE A 26 -4.17 0.34 0.94
CA ILE A 26 -4.74 1.50 0.23
C ILE A 26 -5.41 1.06 -1.07
N LYS A 27 -4.70 0.27 -1.89
CA LYS A 27 -5.21 -0.25 -3.17
C LYS A 27 -6.47 -1.09 -3.01
N LEU A 28 -6.49 -2.03 -2.06
CA LEU A 28 -7.65 -2.87 -1.77
C LEU A 28 -8.84 -2.05 -1.28
N SER A 29 -8.60 -1.04 -0.44
CA SER A 29 -9.65 -0.15 0.08
C SER A 29 -10.25 0.72 -1.03
N CYS A 30 -9.43 1.35 -1.88
CA CYS A 30 -9.88 2.09 -3.06
C CYS A 30 -10.63 1.19 -4.06
N MET A 31 -10.12 -0.03 -4.32
CA MET A 31 -10.80 -1.00 -5.19
C MET A 31 -12.16 -1.44 -4.62
N ARG A 32 -12.29 -1.57 -3.30
CA ARG A 32 -13.56 -1.92 -2.65
C ARG A 32 -14.58 -0.79 -2.72
N LEU A 33 -14.16 0.46 -2.53
CA LEU A 33 -15.00 1.65 -2.78
C LEU A 33 -15.49 1.67 -4.23
N LYS A 34 -14.62 1.43 -5.21
CA LYS A 34 -14.99 1.45 -6.65
C LYS A 34 -15.85 0.27 -7.11
N LYS A 35 -15.71 -0.92 -6.51
CA LYS A 35 -16.39 -2.15 -6.97
C LYS A 35 -17.74 -2.40 -6.32
N THR A 36 -17.97 -1.89 -5.12
CA THR A 36 -19.24 -2.07 -4.43
C THR A 36 -20.29 -1.18 -5.09
N ARG A 37 -21.52 -1.65 -5.27
CA ARG A 37 -22.59 -0.84 -5.88
C ARG A 37 -22.97 0.30 -4.95
N THR A 38 -23.37 1.46 -5.50
CA THR A 38 -23.85 2.62 -4.72
C THR A 38 -24.96 2.24 -3.75
N GLU A 39 -25.80 1.27 -4.12
CA GLU A 39 -26.93 0.72 -3.36
C GLU A 39 -26.48 -0.12 -2.13
N GLU A 40 -25.31 -0.75 -2.22
CA GLU A 40 -24.73 -1.65 -1.21
C GLU A 40 -23.72 -0.91 -0.30
N LEU A 41 -23.26 0.27 -0.72
CA LEU A 41 -22.34 1.14 0.02
C LEU A 41 -23.07 1.90 1.13
N SER A 42 -23.21 1.25 2.29
CA SER A 42 -23.64 1.95 3.50
C SER A 42 -22.69 3.12 3.82
N PRO A 43 -23.20 4.25 4.37
CA PRO A 43 -22.34 5.38 4.74
C PRO A 43 -21.25 5.02 5.74
N GLN A 44 -21.52 4.04 6.62
CA GLN A 44 -20.54 3.52 7.57
C GLN A 44 -19.38 2.82 6.85
N LEU A 45 -19.67 1.93 5.88
CA LEU A 45 -18.64 1.23 5.10
C LEU A 45 -17.71 2.21 4.37
N ILE A 46 -18.23 3.31 3.83
CA ILE A 46 -17.41 4.36 3.22
C ILE A 46 -16.47 4.97 4.26
N ILE A 47 -16.99 5.38 5.42
CA ILE A 47 -16.19 5.97 6.50
C ILE A 47 -15.09 5.00 6.97
N ASP A 48 -15.40 3.72 7.13
CA ASP A 48 -14.46 2.68 7.58
C ASP A 48 -13.33 2.44 6.56
N LEU A 49 -13.68 2.27 5.28
CA LEU A 49 -12.70 2.08 4.20
C LEU A 49 -11.79 3.29 4.05
N CYS A 50 -12.36 4.49 4.16
CA CYS A 50 -11.58 5.72 4.07
C CYS A 50 -10.70 5.95 5.31
N SER A 51 -11.15 5.55 6.51
CA SER A 51 -10.31 5.53 7.71
C SER A 51 -9.13 4.56 7.55
N ASN A 52 -9.35 3.40 6.92
CA ASN A 52 -8.27 2.46 6.60
C ASN A 52 -7.26 3.05 5.61
N ILE A 53 -7.74 3.73 4.55
CA ILE A 53 -6.89 4.47 3.60
C ILE A 53 -6.06 5.52 4.35
N SER A 54 -6.67 6.37 5.18
CA SER A 54 -5.95 7.39 5.96
C SER A 54 -4.89 6.79 6.88
N LYS A 55 -5.20 5.70 7.59
CA LYS A 55 -4.25 4.97 8.46
C LYS A 55 -3.00 4.54 7.68
N HIS A 56 -3.19 3.87 6.55
CA HIS A 56 -2.08 3.34 5.75
C HIS A 56 -1.33 4.43 4.98
N ILE A 57 -1.99 5.54 4.63
CA ILE A 57 -1.31 6.74 4.10
C ILE A 57 -0.38 7.34 5.17
N SER A 58 -0.84 7.55 6.40
CA SER A 58 0.03 8.01 7.48
C SER A 58 1.24 7.07 7.67
N GLN A 59 1.01 5.76 7.66
CA GLN A 59 2.08 4.76 7.76
C GLN A 59 3.15 4.91 6.65
N ILE A 60 2.77 5.00 5.37
CA ILE A 60 3.77 5.18 4.31
C ILE A 60 4.45 6.55 4.38
N THR A 61 3.73 7.61 4.74
CA THR A 61 4.32 8.96 4.83
C THR A 61 5.31 9.09 5.98
N ASP A 62 5.06 8.43 7.12
CA ASP A 62 5.96 8.46 8.28
C ASP A 62 7.26 7.70 7.97
N ILE A 63 7.17 6.52 7.33
CA ILE A 63 8.34 5.75 6.88
C ILE A 63 9.14 6.56 5.86
N CYS A 64 8.49 7.12 4.84
CA CYS A 64 9.16 7.83 3.76
C CYS A 64 9.75 9.19 4.20
N ARG A 65 9.13 9.86 5.18
CA ARG A 65 9.72 11.05 5.83
C ARG A 65 11.02 10.69 6.56
N SER A 66 10.97 9.64 7.38
CA SER A 66 12.16 9.18 8.12
C SER A 66 13.25 8.57 7.23
N ALA A 67 12.90 8.12 6.01
CA ALA A 67 13.87 7.75 4.99
C ALA A 67 14.53 9.00 4.39
N GLY A 68 13.74 9.98 3.91
CA GLY A 68 14.25 11.23 3.32
C GLY A 68 15.15 12.05 4.27
N GLU A 69 14.91 12.00 5.58
CA GLU A 69 15.78 12.61 6.61
C GLU A 69 17.18 11.95 6.72
N LYS A 70 17.31 10.70 6.28
CA LYS A 70 18.57 9.90 6.34
C LYS A 70 19.28 9.79 4.99
N VAL A 71 18.60 10.12 3.90
CA VAL A 71 19.18 10.22 2.56
C VAL A 71 20.24 11.33 2.54
N ARG A 72 21.39 11.03 1.93
CA ARG A 72 22.53 11.97 1.82
C ARG A 72 22.48 12.85 0.57
N ASP A 73 21.78 12.40 -0.48
CA ASP A 73 21.62 13.13 -1.73
C ASP A 73 20.43 14.10 -1.63
N GLU A 74 20.66 15.38 -1.94
CA GLU A 74 19.65 16.43 -1.81
C GLU A 74 18.48 16.22 -2.79
N GLY A 75 18.76 15.77 -4.01
CA GLY A 75 17.73 15.51 -5.02
C GLY A 75 16.79 14.39 -4.62
N THR A 76 17.34 13.27 -4.14
CA THR A 76 16.59 12.12 -3.62
C THR A 76 15.83 12.46 -2.36
N GLN A 77 16.42 13.25 -1.45
CA GLN A 77 15.71 13.77 -0.28
C GLN A 77 14.50 14.64 -0.68
N ASP A 78 14.66 15.53 -1.65
CA ASP A 78 13.57 16.36 -2.15
C ASP A 78 12.52 15.54 -2.90
N GLN A 79 12.92 14.49 -3.62
CA GLN A 79 12.00 13.54 -4.23
C GLN A 79 11.13 12.83 -3.17
N PHE A 80 11.70 12.38 -2.04
CA PHE A 80 10.93 11.87 -0.90
C PHE A 80 9.92 12.92 -0.37
N LYS A 81 10.34 14.18 -0.18
CA LYS A 81 9.45 15.28 0.25
C LYS A 81 8.31 15.50 -0.75
N LEU A 82 8.58 15.47 -2.06
CA LEU A 82 7.61 15.69 -3.12
C LEU A 82 6.61 14.53 -3.24
N CYS A 83 7.07 13.28 -3.21
CA CYS A 83 6.18 12.11 -3.21
C CYS A 83 5.27 12.09 -1.97
N VAL A 84 5.78 12.40 -0.77
CA VAL A 84 4.97 12.53 0.45
C VAL A 84 3.92 13.65 0.31
N LYS A 85 4.30 14.83 -0.21
CA LYS A 85 3.34 15.94 -0.48
C LYS A 85 2.26 15.56 -1.48
N SER A 86 2.62 14.83 -2.55
CA SER A 86 1.68 14.37 -3.58
C SER A 86 0.61 13.45 -2.98
N VAL A 87 1.03 12.45 -2.19
CA VAL A 87 0.13 11.51 -1.50
C VAL A 87 -0.77 12.24 -0.49
N THR A 88 -0.21 13.11 0.36
CA THR A 88 -1.01 13.82 1.38
C THR A 88 -2.00 14.81 0.76
N CYS A 89 -1.64 15.46 -0.35
CA CYS A 89 -2.54 16.32 -1.12
C CYS A 89 -3.74 15.54 -1.68
N ALA A 90 -3.48 14.44 -2.39
CA ALA A 90 -4.53 13.56 -2.94
C ALA A 90 -5.45 13.01 -1.83
N ALA A 91 -4.87 12.59 -0.71
CA ALA A 91 -5.60 12.13 0.46
C ALA A 91 -6.47 13.23 1.10
N GLY A 92 -5.98 14.48 1.14
CA GLY A 92 -6.73 15.64 1.61
C GLY A 92 -7.99 15.89 0.77
N CYS A 93 -7.88 15.80 -0.56
CA CYS A 93 -9.03 15.91 -1.48
C CYS A 93 -10.07 14.80 -1.28
N LEU A 94 -9.60 13.56 -1.07
CA LEU A 94 -10.46 12.43 -0.72
C LEU A 94 -11.19 12.67 0.61
N ILE A 95 -10.48 13.07 1.67
CA ILE A 95 -11.04 13.36 3.01
C ILE A 95 -12.05 14.51 2.97
N ALA A 96 -11.79 15.58 2.22
CA ALA A 96 -12.75 16.67 2.03
C ALA A 96 -14.05 16.18 1.36
N SER A 97 -13.93 15.25 0.41
CA SER A 97 -15.07 14.63 -0.28
C SER A 97 -15.87 13.70 0.64
N ILE A 98 -15.20 12.92 1.50
CA ILE A 98 -15.84 12.07 2.52
C ILE A 98 -16.53 12.92 3.59
N LYS A 99 -15.92 14.02 4.05
CA LYS A 99 -16.56 14.98 4.99
C LYS A 99 -17.83 15.57 4.38
N SER A 100 -17.81 15.90 3.08
CA SER A 100 -19.00 16.35 2.33
C SER A 100 -20.08 15.26 2.28
N TYR A 101 -19.70 14.03 1.90
CA TYR A 101 -20.61 12.88 1.82
C TYR A 101 -21.23 12.51 3.19
N LYS A 102 -20.46 12.57 4.28
CA LYS A 102 -20.96 12.32 5.65
C LYS A 102 -22.00 13.36 6.08
N SER A 103 -21.85 14.61 5.66
CA SER A 103 -22.81 15.68 5.95
C SER A 103 -24.10 15.52 5.14
N GLN A 104 -23.98 15.16 3.86
CA GLN A 104 -25.09 14.98 2.94
C GLN A 104 -24.85 13.75 2.04
N PRO A 105 -25.33 12.55 2.43
CA PRO A 105 -25.14 11.35 1.62
C PRO A 105 -26.03 11.42 0.37
N ASN A 106 -25.42 11.70 -0.78
CA ASN A 106 -26.08 11.70 -2.09
C ASN A 106 -25.13 11.19 -3.19
N GLU A 107 -25.69 10.85 -4.34
CA GLU A 107 -24.96 10.27 -5.48
C GLU A 107 -23.83 11.17 -5.99
N ARG A 108 -24.02 12.50 -5.98
CA ARG A 108 -23.00 13.46 -6.42
C ARG A 108 -21.77 13.46 -5.50
N HIS A 109 -21.98 13.39 -4.18
CA HIS A 109 -20.87 13.27 -3.23
C HIS A 109 -20.24 11.89 -3.26
N HIS A 110 -21.03 10.83 -3.47
CA HIS A 110 -20.53 9.46 -3.68
C HIS A 110 -19.59 9.38 -4.89
N SER A 111 -20.06 9.82 -6.07
CA SER A 111 -19.27 9.88 -7.31
C SER A 111 -17.95 10.65 -7.11
N ARG A 112 -17.99 11.78 -6.38
CA ARG A 112 -16.79 12.55 -6.04
C ARG A 112 -15.78 11.75 -5.20
N VAL A 113 -16.23 10.98 -4.21
CA VAL A 113 -15.35 10.10 -3.41
C VAL A 113 -14.67 9.07 -4.30
N LEU A 114 -15.39 8.46 -5.26
CA LEU A 114 -14.83 7.50 -6.20
C LEU A 114 -13.79 8.14 -7.14
N VAL A 115 -14.05 9.35 -7.65
CA VAL A 115 -13.09 10.09 -8.51
C VAL A 115 -11.77 10.35 -7.76
N PHE A 116 -11.81 10.72 -6.48
CA PHE A 116 -10.59 10.96 -5.70
C PHE A 116 -9.86 9.69 -5.22
N CYS A 117 -10.42 8.49 -5.42
CA CYS A 117 -9.70 7.24 -5.15
C CYS A 117 -8.53 7.01 -6.14
N GLU A 118 -8.65 7.46 -7.40
CA GLU A 118 -7.60 7.26 -8.41
C GLU A 118 -6.34 8.11 -8.15
N PRO A 119 -6.40 9.43 -7.88
CA PRO A 119 -5.22 10.20 -7.47
C PRO A 119 -4.51 9.64 -6.23
N VAL A 120 -5.28 9.15 -5.25
CA VAL A 120 -4.73 8.51 -4.04
C VAL A 120 -4.02 7.20 -4.38
N LEU A 121 -4.61 6.37 -5.25
CA LEU A 121 -3.98 5.14 -5.71
C LEU A 121 -2.71 5.42 -6.51
N ALA A 122 -2.76 6.31 -7.50
CA ALA A 122 -1.61 6.64 -8.35
C ALA A 122 -0.43 7.22 -7.54
N SER A 123 -0.69 8.21 -6.68
CA SER A 123 0.35 8.82 -5.84
C SER A 123 0.94 7.85 -4.82
N SER A 124 0.12 7.03 -4.16
CA SER A 124 0.61 6.05 -3.18
C SER A 124 1.43 4.94 -3.83
N GLN A 125 1.03 4.43 -5.01
CA GLN A 125 1.83 3.45 -5.75
C GLN A 125 3.14 4.05 -6.28
N ALA A 126 3.14 5.31 -6.74
CA ALA A 126 4.37 6.00 -7.14
C ALA A 126 5.36 6.14 -5.96
N LEU A 127 4.87 6.54 -4.77
CA LEU A 127 5.69 6.61 -3.56
C LEU A 127 6.21 5.23 -3.14
N VAL A 128 5.38 4.18 -3.19
CA VAL A 128 5.78 2.80 -2.86
C VAL A 128 6.86 2.29 -3.82
N ASN A 129 6.70 2.52 -5.13
CA ASN A 129 7.69 2.10 -6.13
C ASN A 129 9.03 2.77 -5.87
N PHE A 130 9.05 4.11 -5.77
CA PHE A 130 10.26 4.88 -5.46
C PHE A 130 10.91 4.44 -4.14
N ALA A 131 10.14 4.37 -3.05
CA ALA A 131 10.65 3.99 -1.73
C ALA A 131 11.10 2.52 -1.62
N THR A 132 10.91 1.68 -2.65
CA THR A 132 11.33 0.28 -2.67
C THR A 132 12.36 -0.07 -3.74
N GLU A 133 12.94 0.96 -4.37
CA GLU A 133 14.17 0.92 -5.16
C GLU A 133 15.35 0.35 -4.33
N ASP A 134 16.29 -0.31 -4.99
CA ASP A 134 17.32 -1.13 -4.33
C ASP A 134 18.26 -0.29 -3.42
N ASP A 135 18.43 1.00 -3.74
CA ASP A 135 19.19 1.97 -2.94
C ASP A 135 18.64 2.20 -1.52
N PHE A 136 17.35 1.89 -1.28
CA PHE A 136 16.67 2.20 0.00
C PHE A 136 16.36 0.98 0.87
N ILE A 137 16.40 -0.23 0.33
CA ILE A 137 15.90 -1.45 0.99
C ILE A 137 16.98 -2.24 1.77
N GLY A 138 18.25 -1.91 1.56
CA GLY A 138 19.38 -2.51 2.27
C GLY A 138 19.81 -3.88 1.71
N ASN A 139 20.66 -4.58 2.46
CA ASN A 139 21.26 -5.85 2.02
C ASN A 139 20.72 -7.05 2.79
N THR A 140 20.36 -8.12 2.08
CA THR A 140 19.95 -9.39 2.68
C THR A 140 21.09 -10.07 3.44
N ALA A 141 20.75 -10.85 4.48
CA ALA A 141 21.73 -11.66 5.20
C ALA A 141 22.41 -12.67 4.27
N VAL A 142 23.73 -12.84 4.40
CA VAL A 142 24.48 -13.90 3.72
C VAL A 142 24.48 -15.12 4.63
N LEU A 143 23.89 -16.21 4.16
CA LEU A 143 23.72 -17.44 4.91
C LEU A 143 24.57 -18.58 4.33
N THR A 144 25.03 -19.50 5.17
CA THR A 144 25.60 -20.78 4.73
C THR A 144 24.50 -21.72 4.21
N SER A 145 24.88 -22.87 3.62
CA SER A 145 23.91 -23.93 3.24
C SER A 145 23.11 -24.41 4.44
N GLU A 146 23.80 -24.79 5.52
CA GLU A 146 23.19 -25.24 6.78
C GLU A 146 22.21 -24.20 7.35
N ALA A 147 22.61 -22.92 7.41
CA ALA A 147 21.75 -21.84 7.89
C ALA A 147 20.50 -21.65 7.00
N ARG A 148 20.66 -21.73 5.67
CA ARG A 148 19.52 -21.70 4.74
C ARG A 148 18.59 -22.89 4.91
N ASP A 149 19.11 -24.09 5.14
CA ASP A 149 18.28 -25.29 5.24
C ASP A 149 17.50 -25.33 6.55
N ALA A 150 18.09 -24.85 7.66
CA ALA A 150 17.35 -24.56 8.89
C ALA A 150 16.25 -23.50 8.69
N GLN A 151 16.57 -22.38 8.01
CA GLN A 151 15.60 -21.33 7.69
C GLN A 151 14.45 -21.87 6.81
N LYS A 152 14.75 -22.68 5.79
CA LYS A 152 13.75 -23.34 4.93
C LYS A 152 12.85 -24.26 5.73
N SER A 153 13.39 -25.03 6.68
CA SER A 153 12.60 -25.92 7.54
C SER A 153 11.57 -25.13 8.36
N ILE A 154 12.00 -24.03 8.99
CA ILE A 154 11.12 -23.15 9.77
C ILE A 154 10.07 -22.49 8.87
N LEU A 155 10.47 -21.93 7.72
CA LEU A 155 9.55 -21.32 6.77
C LEU A 155 8.55 -22.33 6.19
N GLY A 156 8.97 -23.56 5.93
CA GLY A 156 8.10 -24.65 5.47
C GLY A 156 7.03 -25.02 6.49
N ALA A 157 7.38 -25.08 7.79
CA ALA A 157 6.42 -25.27 8.86
C ALA A 157 5.41 -24.11 8.92
N CYS A 158 5.88 -22.85 8.89
CA CYS A 158 5.02 -21.67 8.84
C CYS A 158 4.07 -21.68 7.62
N MET A 159 4.58 -22.00 6.43
CA MET A 159 3.78 -22.10 5.20
C MET A 159 2.72 -23.21 5.30
N SER A 160 3.04 -24.35 5.92
CA SER A 160 2.08 -25.44 6.13
C SER A 160 0.97 -25.03 7.10
N ILE A 161 1.29 -24.35 8.21
CA ILE A 161 0.29 -23.79 9.15
C ILE A 161 -0.61 -22.78 8.45
N VAL A 162 -0.05 -21.84 7.68
CA VAL A 162 -0.82 -20.83 6.93
C VAL A 162 -1.72 -21.49 5.87
N SER A 163 -1.20 -22.49 5.14
CA SER A 163 -1.99 -23.22 4.14
C SER A 163 -3.16 -23.98 4.76
N ALA A 164 -2.92 -24.72 5.86
CA ALA A 164 -3.95 -25.42 6.60
C ALA A 164 -4.99 -24.44 7.19
N SER A 165 -4.56 -23.27 7.68
CA SER A 165 -5.45 -22.22 8.19
C SER A 165 -6.32 -21.61 7.08
N ILE A 166 -5.78 -21.42 5.88
CA ILE A 166 -6.57 -20.96 4.71
C ILE A 166 -7.59 -22.01 4.29
N GLN A 167 -7.22 -23.29 4.31
CA GLN A 167 -8.13 -24.41 4.02
C GLN A 167 -9.22 -24.56 5.09
N LEU A 168 -8.88 -24.35 6.37
CA LEU A 168 -9.82 -24.28 7.48
C LEU A 168 -10.86 -23.18 7.22
N CYS A 169 -10.43 -21.94 6.98
CA CYS A 169 -11.32 -20.81 6.71
C CYS A 169 -12.21 -21.02 5.48
N LYS A 170 -11.69 -21.65 4.41
CA LYS A 170 -12.51 -22.05 3.25
C LYS A 170 -13.57 -23.07 3.66
N THR A 171 -13.17 -24.16 4.31
CA THR A 171 -14.07 -25.24 4.75
C THR A 171 -15.16 -24.73 5.70
N VAL A 172 -14.82 -23.85 6.66
CA VAL A 172 -15.79 -23.21 7.58
C VAL A 172 -16.78 -22.31 6.83
N ARG A 173 -16.32 -21.54 5.84
CA ARG A 173 -17.21 -20.72 5.01
C ARG A 173 -18.12 -21.61 4.15
N ASP A 174 -17.59 -22.65 3.55
CA ASP A 174 -18.37 -23.55 2.68
C ASP A 174 -19.42 -24.30 3.54
N LEU A 175 -19.07 -24.70 4.77
CA LEU A 175 -19.99 -25.21 5.82
C LEU A 175 -21.06 -24.22 6.30
N ALA A 176 -20.89 -22.91 6.08
CA ALA A 176 -21.89 -21.90 6.43
C ALA A 176 -22.95 -21.74 5.31
N TYR A 177 -22.68 -22.25 4.11
CA TYR A 177 -23.60 -22.22 2.96
C TYR A 177 -24.18 -23.61 2.61
N ASP A 178 -23.48 -24.70 2.92
CA ASP A 178 -23.91 -26.09 2.69
C ASP A 178 -24.15 -26.85 4.01
N MET A 179 -25.19 -27.68 4.06
CA MET A 179 -25.55 -28.45 5.26
C MET A 179 -24.58 -29.60 5.54
N MET A 180 -23.47 -29.29 6.21
CA MET A 180 -22.76 -30.18 7.14
C MET A 180 -22.55 -31.64 6.69
N THR A 181 -22.16 -31.86 5.43
CA THR A 181 -21.80 -33.20 4.94
C THR A 181 -20.56 -33.76 5.66
N SER A 182 -20.47 -35.08 5.82
CA SER A 182 -19.38 -35.75 6.56
C SER A 182 -17.99 -35.31 6.10
N HIS A 183 -17.79 -35.29 4.79
CA HIS A 183 -16.56 -34.88 4.11
C HIS A 183 -16.08 -33.46 4.49
N HIS A 184 -16.97 -32.50 4.75
CA HIS A 184 -16.56 -31.18 5.23
C HIS A 184 -16.07 -31.21 6.68
N ARG A 185 -16.66 -32.05 7.54
CA ARG A 185 -16.20 -32.27 8.92
C ARG A 185 -14.83 -32.94 8.94
N ASP A 186 -14.62 -33.94 8.09
CA ASP A 186 -13.34 -34.65 7.96
C ASP A 186 -12.22 -33.71 7.48
N LYS A 187 -12.50 -32.88 6.47
CA LYS A 187 -11.58 -31.82 6.02
C LYS A 187 -11.26 -30.81 7.11
N LEU A 188 -12.26 -30.36 7.86
CA LEU A 188 -12.08 -29.41 8.96
C LEU A 188 -11.14 -30.01 10.02
N ARG A 189 -11.39 -31.25 10.42
CA ARG A 189 -10.56 -32.00 11.37
C ARG A 189 -9.13 -32.14 10.88
N MET A 190 -8.93 -32.54 9.63
CA MET A 190 -7.59 -32.68 9.04
C MET A 190 -6.81 -31.35 8.98
N CYS A 191 -7.50 -30.21 8.78
CA CYS A 191 -6.87 -28.90 8.87
C CYS A 191 -6.42 -28.58 10.30
N ILE A 192 -7.26 -28.86 11.31
CA ILE A 192 -6.94 -28.65 12.73
C ILE A 192 -5.76 -29.54 13.15
N ASP A 193 -5.84 -30.85 12.89
CA ASP A 193 -4.79 -31.82 13.20
C ASP A 193 -3.46 -31.46 12.53
N THR A 194 -3.50 -30.88 11.32
CA THR A 194 -2.31 -30.39 10.62
C THR A 194 -1.72 -29.15 11.29
N VAL A 195 -2.55 -28.17 11.68
CA VAL A 195 -2.08 -26.97 12.39
C VAL A 195 -1.44 -27.34 13.72
N ASP A 196 -2.08 -28.20 14.51
CA ASP A 196 -1.58 -28.64 15.81
C ASP A 196 -0.24 -29.40 15.68
N ARG A 197 -0.20 -30.44 14.85
CA ARG A 197 1.00 -31.24 14.60
C ARG A 197 2.18 -30.40 14.10
N VAL A 198 1.95 -29.48 13.16
CA VAL A 198 3.03 -28.63 12.61
C VAL A 198 3.44 -27.55 13.61
N SER A 199 2.53 -27.06 14.46
CA SER A 199 2.87 -26.14 15.56
C SER A 199 3.78 -26.82 16.59
N GLY A 200 3.51 -28.08 16.95
CA GLY A 200 4.41 -28.90 17.77
C GLY A 200 5.79 -29.07 17.12
N GLN A 201 5.83 -29.50 15.85
CA GLN A 201 7.09 -29.63 15.09
C GLN A 201 7.87 -28.31 15.01
N MET A 202 7.18 -27.18 14.86
CA MET A 202 7.80 -25.86 14.84
C MET A 202 8.39 -25.48 16.21
N ALA A 203 7.69 -25.79 17.30
CA ALA A 203 8.22 -25.59 18.66
C ALA A 203 9.48 -26.44 18.88
N ASP A 204 9.48 -27.71 18.47
CA ASP A 204 10.64 -28.60 18.56
C ASP A 204 11.83 -28.10 17.71
N LEU A 205 11.58 -27.63 16.48
CA LEU A 205 12.60 -27.02 15.63
C LEU A 205 13.20 -25.77 16.27
N LEU A 206 12.38 -24.88 16.82
CA LEU A 206 12.84 -23.67 17.49
C LEU A 206 13.64 -24.00 18.76
N ASN A 207 13.17 -24.96 19.57
CA ASN A 207 13.86 -25.43 20.77
C ASN A 207 15.22 -26.09 20.43
N LYS A 208 15.28 -26.89 19.36
CA LYS A 208 16.52 -27.50 18.89
C LYS A 208 17.56 -26.46 18.48
N HIS A 209 17.14 -25.38 17.84
CA HIS A 209 18.03 -24.30 17.41
C HIS A 209 18.33 -23.24 18.49
N SER A 210 17.51 -23.13 19.54
CA SER A 210 17.82 -22.30 20.71
C SER A 210 18.78 -23.01 21.68
N ALA A 211 18.65 -24.33 21.86
CA ALA A 211 19.53 -25.13 22.72
C ALA A 211 21.01 -25.18 22.24
N THR A 212 21.27 -24.88 20.97
CA THR A 212 22.63 -24.72 20.42
C THR A 212 23.35 -23.43 20.85
N ASP A 213 22.65 -22.43 21.41
CA ASP A 213 23.27 -21.26 22.05
C ASP A 213 23.45 -21.52 23.57
N ASN A 214 24.63 -22.00 23.98
CA ASN A 214 25.00 -22.20 25.40
C ASN A 214 26.26 -21.36 25.76
N PRO A 215 26.58 -21.05 27.04
CA PRO A 215 26.48 -19.66 27.45
C PRO A 215 27.85 -19.14 27.94
N LYS A 216 28.67 -18.63 27.02
CA LYS A 216 29.98 -18.02 27.37
C LYS A 216 30.52 -17.06 26.29
N LYS A 217 29.93 -15.87 26.22
CA LYS A 217 30.65 -14.62 25.86
C LYS A 217 29.81 -13.39 26.20
N SER A 218 30.03 -12.89 27.42
CA SER A 218 29.71 -11.52 27.77
C SER A 218 30.59 -10.58 26.93
N VAL A 219 30.01 -9.95 25.91
CA VAL A 219 30.57 -8.75 25.29
C VAL A 219 29.54 -7.65 25.43
N VAL A 220 29.90 -6.63 26.20
CA VAL A 220 29.09 -5.44 26.42
C VAL A 220 29.01 -4.68 25.09
N VAL A 221 27.82 -4.63 24.49
CA VAL A 221 27.48 -3.70 23.40
C VAL A 221 26.15 -3.04 23.75
N GLY A 222 26.09 -1.72 23.59
CA GLY A 222 25.03 -0.88 24.15
C GLY A 222 23.65 -1.08 23.55
N SER A 223 22.65 -0.60 24.29
CA SER A 223 21.23 -0.66 23.97
C SER A 223 20.87 -0.12 22.58
N GLN A 224 20.64 -1.02 21.62
CA GLN A 224 19.76 -0.75 20.47
C GLN A 224 18.72 -1.85 20.34
N LYS A 225 17.44 -1.45 20.29
CA LYS A 225 16.29 -2.35 20.18
C LYS A 225 16.24 -2.94 18.76
N SER A 226 16.83 -4.11 18.56
CA SER A 226 16.71 -4.88 17.31
C SER A 226 15.87 -6.15 17.51
N ALA A 227 14.56 -5.99 17.33
CA ALA A 227 13.65 -7.10 17.02
C ALA A 227 12.60 -6.57 16.03
N PRO A 228 12.28 -7.29 14.94
CA PRO A 228 11.23 -6.89 14.03
C PRO A 228 9.86 -7.15 14.67
N GLY A 229 9.42 -6.24 15.55
CA GLY A 229 8.12 -6.28 16.23
C GLY A 229 6.91 -6.19 15.29
N HIS A 230 7.13 -6.11 13.98
CA HIS A 230 6.11 -5.99 12.95
C HIS A 230 5.17 -7.21 12.90
N LEU A 231 5.70 -8.44 13.00
CA LEU A 231 4.87 -9.66 12.99
C LEU A 231 4.02 -9.80 14.27
N ALA A 232 4.59 -9.51 15.45
CA ALA A 232 3.85 -9.52 16.71
C ALA A 232 2.73 -8.48 16.71
N ASN A 233 3.02 -7.26 16.22
CA ASN A 233 2.02 -6.19 16.10
C ASN A 233 0.94 -6.50 15.07
N LEU A 234 1.24 -7.20 13.96
CA LEU A 234 0.25 -7.60 12.96
C LEU A 234 -0.83 -8.53 13.52
N PHE A 235 -0.46 -9.46 14.41
CA PHE A 235 -1.43 -10.32 15.09
C PHE A 235 -2.13 -9.63 16.25
N HIS A 236 -1.43 -8.85 17.08
CA HIS A 236 -2.06 -8.11 18.19
C HIS A 236 -3.04 -7.03 17.72
N GLN A 237 -2.68 -6.25 16.69
CA GLN A 237 -3.48 -5.12 16.22
C GLN A 237 -4.79 -5.56 15.53
N ARG A 238 -4.93 -6.84 15.15
CA ARG A 238 -6.20 -7.39 14.61
C ARG A 238 -7.16 -7.86 15.71
N HIS A 239 -6.66 -8.08 16.94
CA HIS A 239 -7.42 -8.72 18.02
C HIS A 239 -7.85 -7.76 19.15
N LEU A 240 -7.37 -6.50 19.11
CA LEU A 240 -7.63 -5.48 20.14
C LEU A 240 -8.49 -4.30 19.66
N SER A 241 -9.10 -4.39 18.48
CA SER A 241 -9.95 -3.33 17.88
C SER A 241 -11.32 -3.15 18.53
N ASP A 242 -11.55 -3.70 19.73
CA ASP A 242 -12.84 -3.72 20.44
C ASP A 242 -12.76 -3.07 21.83
N ARG A 243 -12.09 -1.90 21.90
CA ARG A 243 -12.25 -0.95 23.02
C ARG A 243 -12.42 0.48 22.51
N SER A 244 -13.22 1.23 23.27
CA SER A 244 -13.84 2.52 22.93
C SER A 244 -12.85 3.66 22.60
N PRO A 245 -13.34 4.76 21.96
CA PRO A 245 -12.51 5.62 21.12
C PRO A 245 -11.76 6.72 21.87
N GLU A 246 -10.45 6.78 21.67
CA GLU A 246 -9.68 8.04 21.80
C GLU A 246 -9.64 8.75 20.44
N SER A 247 -10.50 9.76 20.29
CA SER A 247 -10.54 10.77 19.22
C SER A 247 -10.74 10.28 17.77
N PRO A 248 -11.49 11.03 16.93
CA PRO A 248 -11.72 10.61 15.54
C PRO A 248 -10.43 10.69 14.71
N PRO A 249 -10.09 9.67 13.89
CA PRO A 249 -8.84 9.63 13.11
C PRO A 249 -8.69 10.76 12.09
N ASN A 250 -9.76 11.51 11.83
CA ASN A 250 -9.74 12.74 11.04
C ASN A 250 -8.86 13.85 11.62
N ASP A 251 -8.74 13.94 12.95
CA ASP A 251 -8.05 15.08 13.58
C ASP A 251 -6.54 14.96 13.44
N ARG A 252 -5.96 13.78 13.71
CA ARG A 252 -4.52 13.52 13.49
C ARG A 252 -4.10 13.72 12.03
N PHE A 253 -4.95 13.37 11.06
CA PHE A 253 -4.65 13.65 9.64
C PHE A 253 -4.80 15.14 9.29
N SER A 254 -5.79 15.82 9.87
CA SER A 254 -5.96 17.28 9.70
C SER A 254 -4.80 18.05 10.34
N GLU A 255 -4.20 17.52 11.41
CA GLU A 255 -3.01 18.03 12.06
C GLU A 255 -1.75 17.85 11.19
N ILE A 256 -1.54 16.67 10.59
CA ILE A 256 -0.45 16.45 9.61
C ILE A 256 -0.55 17.40 8.40
N LEU A 257 -1.76 17.66 7.89
CA LEU A 257 -1.98 18.65 6.84
C LEU A 257 -1.68 20.09 7.32
N ARG A 258 -2.02 20.41 8.57
CA ARG A 258 -1.77 21.72 9.19
C ARG A 258 -0.29 21.98 9.44
N GLU A 259 0.46 20.98 9.92
CA GLU A 259 1.91 21.05 10.09
C GLU A 259 2.64 21.30 8.77
N GLN A 260 2.25 20.59 7.70
CA GLN A 260 2.84 20.82 6.37
C GLN A 260 2.49 22.21 5.80
N SER A 261 1.31 22.76 6.11
CA SER A 261 0.96 24.13 5.75
C SER A 261 1.77 25.19 6.54
N MET A 262 2.23 24.88 7.75
CA MET A 262 3.05 25.79 8.56
C MET A 262 4.50 25.85 8.07
N HIS A 263 5.06 24.72 7.62
CA HIS A 263 6.41 24.70 7.03
C HIS A 263 6.53 25.47 5.71
N ALA A 264 5.44 25.66 4.96
CA ALA A 264 5.43 26.50 3.76
C ALA A 264 5.50 28.02 4.05
N LYS A 265 5.43 28.45 5.33
CA LYS A 265 5.41 29.87 5.74
C LYS A 265 6.69 30.33 6.47
N ARG A 266 7.76 29.55 6.44
CA ARG A 266 9.08 29.93 6.99
C ARG A 266 10.18 29.86 5.93
N SER A 267 10.19 30.85 5.04
CA SER A 267 11.42 31.32 4.39
C SER A 267 11.70 32.75 4.90
N PRO A 268 12.95 33.09 5.26
CA PRO A 268 13.29 34.43 5.72
C PRO A 268 13.44 35.42 4.55
N ASP A 269 13.01 36.65 4.79
CA ASP A 269 13.22 37.81 3.91
C ASP A 269 14.62 38.43 4.18
N SER A 270 15.36 38.75 3.12
CA SER A 270 16.48 39.70 3.18
C SER A 270 16.71 40.44 1.85
N SER A 271 15.80 41.37 1.52
CA SER A 271 16.10 42.78 1.19
C SER A 271 17.31 43.18 0.28
N ARG A 272 16.98 43.96 -0.78
CA ARG A 272 17.68 45.17 -1.34
C ARG A 272 19.03 44.99 -2.08
N GLU A 273 19.40 45.77 -3.10
CA GLU A 273 18.76 46.86 -3.89
C GLU A 273 19.46 46.94 -5.27
N HIS A 274 18.75 47.25 -6.37
CA HIS A 274 19.06 48.36 -7.30
C HIS A 274 18.19 48.36 -8.58
N SER A 275 17.85 49.58 -8.99
CA SER A 275 17.20 50.03 -10.24
C SER A 275 17.69 51.49 -10.45
N PRO A 276 17.41 52.23 -11.54
CA PRO A 276 16.36 52.02 -12.57
C PRO A 276 16.78 52.33 -14.04
N LEU A 277 15.84 52.18 -15.01
CA LEU A 277 15.32 53.26 -15.90
C LEU A 277 14.53 52.73 -17.12
N ASN A 278 13.37 53.36 -17.39
CA ASN A 278 12.74 53.70 -18.68
C ASN A 278 12.63 52.68 -19.86
N ALA A 279 11.59 52.66 -20.70
CA ALA A 279 10.29 53.37 -20.73
C ALA A 279 9.37 52.77 -21.84
N SER A 280 8.14 53.31 -21.94
CA SER A 280 7.32 53.42 -23.17
C SER A 280 6.47 52.22 -23.65
N LEU A 281 5.17 52.33 -23.35
CA LEU A 281 4.00 52.00 -24.21
C LEU A 281 4.00 52.89 -25.50
N PRO A 282 3.15 52.68 -26.56
CA PRO A 282 1.74 52.27 -26.45
C PRO A 282 1.10 51.44 -27.59
N LEU A 283 -0.23 51.25 -27.44
CA LEU A 283 -1.20 50.66 -28.36
C LEU A 283 -1.33 51.38 -29.73
N SER A 284 -1.79 50.66 -30.77
CA SER A 284 -3.10 50.85 -31.43
C SER A 284 -3.19 50.06 -32.75
N GLY A 285 -4.42 49.77 -33.23
CA GLY A 285 -4.66 49.24 -34.59
C GLY A 285 -5.77 48.20 -34.66
N ARG A 286 -6.96 48.61 -35.14
CA ARG A 286 -8.15 47.77 -35.36
C ARG A 286 -8.87 48.28 -36.60
N GLU A 287 -9.05 47.40 -37.58
CA GLU A 287 -9.95 47.48 -38.75
C GLU A 287 -9.56 46.29 -39.67
N ASP A 288 -10.36 45.74 -40.58
CA ASP A 288 -11.77 45.34 -40.69
C ASP A 288 -11.87 44.63 -42.08
N GLU A 289 -13.04 44.13 -42.46
CA GLU A 289 -13.41 43.59 -43.80
C GLU A 289 -12.88 42.21 -44.24
N GLY A 290 -13.74 41.49 -44.99
CA GLY A 290 -13.33 40.37 -45.85
C GLY A 290 -14.28 39.16 -45.89
N LEU A 291 -15.46 39.28 -46.50
CA LEU A 291 -16.28 38.12 -46.88
C LEU A 291 -15.50 37.21 -47.86
N ASN A 292 -15.63 35.89 -47.71
CA ASN A 292 -16.33 35.09 -48.74
C ASN A 292 -16.69 33.67 -48.28
N ASP A 293 -17.87 33.26 -48.73
CA ASP A 293 -18.51 31.96 -48.50
C ASP A 293 -18.44 31.15 -49.80
N ILE A 294 -17.86 29.93 -49.75
CA ILE A 294 -18.10 28.85 -50.71
C ILE A 294 -18.10 27.54 -49.93
N GLY A 295 -19.25 26.85 -49.91
CA GLY A 295 -19.46 25.59 -49.19
C GLY A 295 -19.36 24.33 -50.06
N ALA A 296 -19.61 23.17 -49.41
CA ALA A 296 -19.64 21.80 -49.96
C ALA A 296 -18.30 21.32 -50.59
N SER A 297 -17.87 20.05 -50.60
CA SER A 297 -18.42 18.75 -50.18
C SER A 297 -17.20 17.83 -49.88
N ASP A 298 -17.28 16.68 -49.19
CA ASP A 298 -18.40 15.92 -48.63
C ASP A 298 -17.95 15.04 -47.45
N ILE A 299 -18.85 14.26 -46.82
CA ILE A 299 -18.53 13.22 -45.83
C ILE A 299 -19.16 11.87 -46.23
N SER A 300 -18.32 10.88 -46.51
CA SER A 300 -18.64 9.45 -46.52
C SER A 300 -17.40 8.71 -45.99
N GLY A 301 -17.48 7.72 -45.09
CA GLY A 301 -18.38 6.56 -45.05
C GLY A 301 -17.50 5.33 -45.27
N SER A 302 -16.77 4.86 -44.24
CA SER A 302 -17.17 3.77 -43.34
C SER A 302 -17.41 2.41 -44.02
N VAL A 303 -16.50 1.46 -43.70
CA VAL A 303 -16.74 0.03 -43.37
C VAL A 303 -17.77 -0.74 -44.22
N ASP A 304 -17.31 -1.76 -44.98
CA ASP A 304 -17.39 -3.18 -44.55
C ASP A 304 -16.64 -4.12 -45.51
N GLY A 305 -16.35 -5.36 -45.08
CA GLY A 305 -15.57 -6.30 -45.90
C GLY A 305 -15.25 -7.68 -45.31
N SER A 306 -16.21 -8.32 -44.64
CA SER A 306 -16.06 -9.73 -44.23
C SER A 306 -16.32 -10.70 -45.40
N SER A 307 -15.53 -11.78 -45.51
CA SER A 307 -15.89 -12.94 -46.35
C SER A 307 -15.23 -14.23 -45.86
N ASP A 308 -16.08 -15.22 -45.55
CA ASP A 308 -15.71 -16.57 -45.12
C ASP A 308 -15.15 -17.46 -46.23
N LYS A 309 -14.38 -18.49 -45.84
CA LYS A 309 -14.20 -19.85 -46.41
C LYS A 309 -12.91 -20.49 -45.86
N ASP A 310 -12.76 -21.80 -45.69
CA ASP A 310 -13.68 -22.95 -45.52
C ASP A 310 -12.83 -24.17 -45.11
N SER A 311 -13.39 -25.19 -44.43
CA SER A 311 -12.81 -26.52 -44.13
C SER A 311 -11.45 -26.57 -43.34
N GLY A 312 -11.17 -27.48 -42.39
CA GLY A 312 -11.90 -28.63 -41.85
C GLY A 312 -11.13 -29.93 -42.09
N HIS A 313 -10.74 -30.68 -41.04
CA HIS A 313 -10.56 -32.15 -41.02
C HIS A 313 -10.29 -32.71 -39.61
N SER A 314 -10.50 -34.02 -39.42
CA SER A 314 -10.65 -34.71 -38.13
C SER A 314 -9.41 -35.52 -37.68
N ASN A 315 -9.32 -35.79 -36.37
CA ASN A 315 -8.99 -37.08 -35.69
C ASN A 315 -8.43 -36.78 -34.28
N ALA A 316 -8.93 -37.31 -33.15
CA ALA A 316 -9.25 -38.69 -32.74
C ALA A 316 -8.05 -39.45 -32.13
N SER A 317 -8.14 -39.67 -30.80
CA SER A 317 -7.54 -40.76 -30.01
C SER A 317 -6.00 -40.97 -30.02
N ARG A 318 -5.33 -40.67 -28.89
CA ARG A 318 -5.15 -41.65 -27.80
C ARG A 318 -4.66 -41.00 -26.50
#